data_AF-A0A6C0AYB2-F1
#
_entry.id   AF-A0A6C0AYB2-F1
#
_cell.length_a   1.000
_cell.length_b   1.000
_cell.length_c   1.000
_cell.angle_alpha   90.00
_cell.angle_beta   90.00
_cell.angle_gamma   90.00
#
_symmetry.space_group_name_H-M   'P 1'
#
loop_
_entity.id
_entity.type
_entity.pdbx_description
1 polymer ?
#
loop_
_entity_poly.entity_id
_entity_poly.type
_entity_poly.pdbx_seq_one_letter_code
_entity_poly.pdbx_strand_id
1 'polypeptide(L)'
;MKKKDLIRNLKSQTYCRLRPDSFGGVGVFAIRDIPVGVNPFIYGNGVCPIKTMDIPDKVVKTFDPEIQRMINDFYSFDSESGTWGIPKMGLNGNDISFYLNTSQTPNIRIVNTKKCDMYTF
;
A
#
# COMPACT_ATOMS: atom_id res chain seq x y z
N MET A 1 13.78 15.36 -1.40
CA MET A 1 14.23 14.41 -2.44
C MET A 1 15.06 15.17 -3.48
N LYS A 2 16.21 14.66 -3.93
CA LYS A 2 17.01 15.32 -4.98
C LYS A 2 16.54 14.86 -6.36
N LYS A 3 16.59 15.74 -7.38
CA LYS A 3 16.20 15.42 -8.78
C LYS A 3 16.85 14.15 -9.32
N LYS A 4 18.13 13.92 -8.99
CA LYS A 4 18.88 12.72 -9.39
C LYS A 4 18.27 11.42 -8.86
N ASP A 5 17.75 11.44 -7.64
CA ASP A 5 17.18 10.24 -7.00
C ASP A 5 15.84 9.89 -7.65
N LEU A 6 15.03 10.91 -7.96
CA LEU A 6 13.79 10.74 -8.74
C LEU A 6 14.07 10.18 -10.14
N ILE A 7 15.05 10.74 -10.86
CA ILE A 7 15.40 10.24 -12.21
C ILE A 7 15.86 8.78 -12.16
N ARG A 8 16.68 8.40 -11.17
CA ARG A 8 17.07 7.00 -10.98
C ARG A 8 15.86 6.11 -10.76
N ASN A 9 14.96 6.50 -9.85
CA ASN A 9 13.76 5.72 -9.55
C ASN A 9 12.89 5.52 -10.79
N LEU A 10 12.60 6.59 -11.54
CA LEU A 10 11.79 6.52 -12.76
C LEU A 10 12.44 5.66 -13.87
N LYS A 11 13.78 5.67 -13.97
CA LYS A 11 14.48 4.86 -14.98
C LYS A 11 14.48 3.36 -14.65
N SER A 12 14.78 3.00 -13.40
CA SER A 12 15.13 1.62 -13.06
C SER A 12 14.37 1.01 -11.89
N GLN A 13 13.49 1.74 -11.20
CA GLN A 13 12.81 1.27 -9.98
C GLN A 13 11.29 1.44 -10.03
N THR A 14 10.72 1.75 -11.19
CA THR A 14 9.27 1.73 -11.44
C THR A 14 8.87 0.38 -12.03
N TYR A 15 8.22 -0.45 -11.21
CA TYR A 15 7.92 -1.85 -11.56
C TYR A 15 6.45 -2.12 -11.86
N CYS A 16 5.54 -1.30 -11.37
CA CYS A 16 4.10 -1.60 -11.39
C CYS A 16 3.27 -0.48 -12.01
N ARG A 17 2.07 -0.83 -12.47
CA ARG A 17 1.01 0.11 -12.87
C ARG A 17 -0.37 -0.42 -12.46
N LEU A 18 -1.34 0.48 -12.32
CA LEU A 18 -2.74 0.11 -12.14
C LEU A 18 -3.39 -0.27 -13.47
N ARG A 19 -4.27 -1.27 -13.44
CA ARG A 19 -5.14 -1.64 -14.56
C ARG A 19 -6.46 -2.21 -14.01
N PRO A 20 -7.55 -2.18 -14.80
CA PRO A 20 -8.71 -3.02 -14.51
C PRO A 20 -8.28 -4.49 -14.41
N ASP A 21 -8.78 -5.19 -13.40
CA ASP A 21 -8.62 -6.64 -13.30
C ASP A 21 -9.78 -7.37 -14.00
N SER A 22 -9.63 -8.70 -14.14
CA SER A 22 -10.64 -9.55 -14.81
C SER A 22 -11.95 -9.70 -14.03
N PHE A 23 -11.99 -9.27 -12.77
CA PHE A 23 -13.14 -9.36 -11.88
C PHE A 23 -13.89 -8.03 -11.75
N GLY A 24 -13.50 -7.02 -12.52
CA GLY A 24 -14.14 -5.71 -12.54
C GLY A 24 -13.61 -4.72 -11.50
N GLY A 25 -12.53 -5.08 -10.80
CA GLY A 25 -11.82 -4.23 -9.85
C GLY A 25 -10.62 -3.51 -10.47
N VAL A 26 -9.75 -2.97 -9.61
CA VAL A 26 -8.46 -2.39 -9.97
C VAL A 26 -7.36 -3.21 -9.33
N GLY A 27 -6.39 -3.64 -10.13
CA GLY A 27 -5.24 -4.39 -9.65
C GLY A 27 -3.90 -3.72 -9.96
N VAL A 28 -2.86 -4.19 -9.28
CA VAL A 28 -1.47 -3.82 -9.52
C VAL A 28 -0.80 -4.85 -10.40
N PHE A 29 -0.25 -4.39 -11.53
CA PHE A 29 0.38 -5.26 -12.53
C PHE A 29 1.83 -4.84 -12.78
N ALA A 30 2.72 -5.83 -12.83
CA ALA A 30 4.10 -5.63 -13.23
C ALA A 30 4.18 -5.13 -14.69
N ILE A 31 5.09 -4.18 -14.95
CA ILE A 31 5.40 -3.67 -16.30
C ILE A 31 6.74 -4.21 -16.83
N ARG A 32 7.45 -4.98 -16.00
CA ARG A 32 8.74 -5.63 -16.26
C ARG A 32 8.98 -6.69 -15.18
N ASP A 33 9.99 -7.52 -15.35
CA ASP A 33 10.39 -8.48 -14.32
C ASP A 33 10.80 -7.77 -13.02
N ILE A 34 10.37 -8.33 -11.90
CA ILE A 34 10.68 -7.85 -10.55
C ILE A 34 11.62 -8.87 -9.92
N PRO A 35 12.88 -8.51 -9.64
CA PRO A 35 13.81 -9.44 -9.02
C PRO A 35 13.33 -9.85 -7.62
N VAL A 36 13.56 -11.10 -7.23
CA VAL A 36 13.28 -11.60 -5.88
C VAL A 36 13.99 -10.71 -4.84
N GLY A 37 13.28 -10.36 -3.77
CA GLY A 37 13.77 -9.51 -2.70
C GLY A 37 13.56 -8.00 -2.95
N VAL A 38 13.13 -7.59 -4.14
CA VAL A 38 12.93 -6.17 -4.47
C VAL A 38 11.56 -5.68 -3.99
N ASN A 39 11.53 -4.48 -3.40
CA ASN A 39 10.29 -3.75 -3.15
C ASN A 39 9.85 -3.02 -4.42
N PRO A 40 8.72 -3.41 -5.05
CA PRO A 40 8.28 -2.80 -6.29
C PRO A 40 7.65 -1.41 -6.11
N PHE A 41 7.39 -1.00 -4.87
CA PHE A 41 6.79 0.29 -4.49
C PHE A 41 7.80 1.23 -3.83
N ILE A 42 9.10 1.02 -4.06
CA ILE A 42 10.12 1.89 -3.48
C ILE A 42 10.00 3.32 -4.00
N TYR A 43 9.89 4.29 -3.08
CA TYR A 43 9.84 5.71 -3.41
C TYR A 43 11.22 6.21 -3.83
N GLY A 44 11.25 7.28 -4.63
CA GLY A 44 12.50 7.80 -5.17
C GLY A 44 13.51 8.28 -4.12
N ASN A 45 13.06 8.60 -2.89
CA ASN A 45 13.93 8.95 -1.78
C ASN A 45 14.32 7.74 -0.88
N GLY A 46 13.83 6.54 -1.16
CA GLY A 46 14.07 5.32 -0.37
C GLY A 46 13.50 5.37 1.05
N VAL A 47 12.66 6.35 1.36
CA VAL A 47 12.04 6.52 2.69
C VAL A 47 10.77 5.69 2.75
N CYS A 48 10.55 5.04 3.89
CA CYS A 48 9.25 4.51 4.28
C CYS A 48 8.27 5.65 4.54
N PRO A 49 7.26 5.87 3.70
CA PRO A 49 6.46 7.07 3.81
C PRO A 49 5.15 6.85 4.57
N ILE A 50 4.68 5.61 4.69
CA ILE A 50 3.36 5.34 5.24
C ILE A 50 3.48 5.28 6.76
N LYS A 51 3.27 6.44 7.38
CA LYS A 51 2.97 6.52 8.81
C LYS A 51 1.47 6.36 8.98
N THR A 52 1.07 5.38 9.77
CA THR A 52 -0.33 5.17 10.15
C THR A 52 -0.65 5.86 11.48
N MET A 53 -1.94 5.94 11.78
CA MET A 53 -2.52 6.30 13.06
C MET A 53 -3.62 5.31 13.37
N ASP A 54 -3.62 4.80 14.59
CA ASP A 54 -4.62 3.83 15.05
C ASP A 54 -5.91 4.56 15.41
N ILE A 55 -6.98 4.25 14.69
CA ILE A 55 -8.30 4.82 14.90
C ILE A 55 -9.22 3.74 15.47
N PRO A 56 -9.82 3.94 16.66
CA PRO A 56 -10.73 2.95 17.24
C PRO A 56 -11.94 2.68 16.34
N ASP A 57 -12.36 1.42 16.27
CA ASP A 57 -13.50 1.01 15.45
C ASP A 57 -14.80 1.76 15.80
N LYS A 58 -15.02 2.02 17.09
CA LYS A 58 -16.17 2.83 17.55
C LYS A 58 -16.21 4.24 16.97
N VAL A 59 -15.05 4.81 16.61
CA VAL A 59 -14.96 6.13 15.96
C VAL A 59 -15.28 5.99 14.47
N VAL A 60 -14.70 4.99 13.79
CA VAL A 60 -14.97 4.72 12.37
C VAL A 60 -16.46 4.48 12.11
N LYS A 61 -17.14 3.76 13.01
CA LYS A 61 -18.59 3.51 12.93
C LYS A 61 -19.47 4.76 12.98
N THR A 62 -18.93 5.93 13.34
CA THR A 62 -19.65 7.20 13.30
C THR A 62 -19.54 7.92 11.95
N PHE A 63 -18.70 7.44 11.03
CA PHE A 63 -18.47 8.06 9.73
C PHE A 63 -19.58 7.73 8.72
N ASP A 64 -19.57 8.42 7.58
CA ASP A 64 -20.44 8.09 6.45
C ASP A 64 -20.26 6.61 6.02
N PRO A 65 -21.34 5.88 5.69
CA PRO A 65 -21.26 4.47 5.31
C PRO A 65 -20.28 4.16 4.18
N GLU A 66 -20.14 5.07 3.20
CA GLU A 66 -19.21 4.88 2.09
C GLU A 66 -17.76 5.06 2.54
N ILE A 67 -17.50 5.95 3.49
CA ILE A 67 -16.17 6.10 4.10
C ILE A 67 -15.82 4.84 4.92
N GLN A 68 -16.78 4.27 5.65
CA GLN A 68 -16.58 3.02 6.37
C GLN A 68 -16.23 1.87 5.42
N ARG A 69 -16.96 1.77 4.29
CA ARG A 69 -16.68 0.78 3.24
C ARG A 69 -15.27 0.97 2.67
N MET A 70 -14.89 2.20 2.33
CA MET A 70 -13.54 2.47 1.83
C MET A 70 -12.44 2.14 2.85
N ILE A 71 -12.65 2.42 4.14
CA ILE A 71 -11.70 2.02 5.19
C ILE A 71 -11.53 0.51 5.22
N ASN A 72 -12.64 -0.23 5.12
CA ASN A 72 -12.62 -1.69 5.07
C ASN A 72 -11.98 -2.24 3.78
N ASP A 73 -12.18 -1.57 2.64
CA ASP A 73 -11.62 -2.00 1.36
C ASP A 73 -10.10 -1.81 1.29
N PHE A 74 -9.56 -0.76 1.93
CA PHE A 74 -8.14 -0.38 1.79
C PHE A 74 -7.26 -0.67 3.01
N TYR A 75 -7.83 -0.82 4.21
CA TYR A 75 -7.04 -0.91 5.45
C TYR A 75 -7.39 -2.14 6.27
N SER A 76 -6.41 -2.60 7.05
CA SER A 76 -6.59 -3.74 7.95
C SER A 76 -7.11 -3.30 9.32
N PHE A 77 -8.07 -4.05 9.84
CA PHE A 77 -8.49 -3.99 11.23
C PHE A 77 -7.62 -4.91 12.09
N ASP A 78 -7.07 -4.37 13.17
CA ASP A 78 -6.39 -5.16 14.19
C ASP A 78 -7.38 -5.51 15.30
N SER A 79 -7.74 -6.79 15.37
CA SER A 79 -8.68 -7.32 16.36
C SER A 79 -8.13 -7.34 17.79
N GLU A 80 -6.79 -7.36 17.97
CA GLU A 80 -6.19 -7.36 19.31
C GLU A 80 -6.30 -5.98 19.95
N SER A 81 -5.98 -4.92 19.20
CA SER A 81 -6.11 -3.54 19.68
C SER A 81 -7.50 -2.94 19.51
N GLY A 82 -8.33 -3.50 18.61
CA GLY A 82 -9.64 -2.96 18.26
C GLY A 82 -9.56 -1.67 17.44
N THR A 83 -8.52 -1.53 16.60
CA THR A 83 -8.25 -0.30 15.84
C THR A 83 -8.00 -0.55 14.35
N TRP A 84 -8.19 0.51 13.56
CA TRP A 84 -7.84 0.57 12.14
C TRP A 84 -6.55 1.37 11.97
N GLY A 85 -5.55 0.78 11.30
CA GLY A 85 -4.31 1.47 10.96
C GLY A 85 -4.47 2.35 9.72
N ILE A 86 -4.78 3.63 9.89
CA ILE A 86 -5.07 4.55 8.77
C ILE A 86 -3.85 5.42 8.46
N PRO A 87 -3.39 5.55 7.19
CA PRO A 87 -2.34 6.48 6.82
C PRO A 87 -2.67 7.91 7.25
N LYS A 88 -1.67 8.66 7.75
CA LYS A 88 -1.87 10.06 8.17
C LYS A 88 -2.35 10.99 7.05
N MET A 89 -2.17 10.59 5.80
CA MET A 89 -2.65 11.30 4.62
C MET A 89 -4.14 11.01 4.30
N GLY A 90 -4.77 10.06 5.00
CA GLY A 90 -6.15 9.62 4.77
C GLY A 90 -6.32 8.85 3.45
N LEU A 91 -7.58 8.50 3.14
CA LEU A 91 -7.97 7.72 1.96
C LEU A 91 -7.45 8.28 0.63
N ASN A 92 -7.50 9.61 0.46
CA ASN A 92 -7.05 10.26 -0.77
C ASN A 92 -5.52 10.26 -0.94
N GLY A 93 -4.77 9.87 0.09
CA GLY A 93 -3.31 9.77 0.06
C GLY A 93 -2.79 8.40 -0.34
N ASN A 94 -3.67 7.44 -0.63
CA ASN A 94 -3.28 6.08 -1.03
C ASN A 94 -2.49 6.10 -2.34
N ASP A 95 -1.31 5.50 -2.32
CA ASP A 95 -0.57 5.21 -3.53
C ASP A 95 -0.92 3.83 -4.10
N ILE A 96 -0.26 3.47 -5.19
CA ILE A 96 -0.47 2.22 -5.92
C ILE A 96 -0.37 0.96 -5.06
N SER A 97 0.37 0.97 -3.94
CA SER A 97 0.52 -0.23 -3.09
C SER A 97 -0.77 -0.64 -2.38
N PHE A 98 -1.69 0.30 -2.13
CA PHE A 98 -2.99 0.04 -1.50
C PHE A 98 -3.99 -0.66 -2.43
N TYR A 99 -3.67 -0.80 -3.72
CA TYR A 99 -4.49 -1.52 -4.70
C TYR A 99 -4.00 -2.97 -4.91
N LEU A 100 -3.09 -3.45 -4.07
CA LEU A 100 -2.74 -4.87 -4.04
C LEU A 100 -3.95 -5.68 -3.59
N ASN A 101 -4.37 -6.61 -4.44
CA ASN A 101 -5.42 -7.55 -4.11
C ASN A 101 -4.89 -8.71 -3.24
N THR A 102 -5.79 -9.31 -2.47
CA THR A 102 -5.51 -10.52 -1.67
C THR A 102 -5.52 -11.77 -2.55
N SER A 103 -4.64 -12.73 -2.26
CA SER A 103 -4.58 -14.04 -2.91
C SER A 103 -4.21 -15.13 -1.91
N GLN A 104 -4.71 -16.35 -2.12
CA GLN A 104 -4.31 -17.54 -1.35
C GLN A 104 -2.92 -18.07 -1.76
N THR A 105 -2.43 -17.65 -2.94
CA THR A 105 -1.09 -17.94 -3.44
C THR A 105 -0.39 -16.61 -3.78
N PRO A 106 -0.04 -15.80 -2.77
CA PRO A 106 0.54 -14.49 -3.01
C PRO A 106 1.96 -14.61 -3.58
N ASN A 107 2.31 -13.66 -4.43
CA ASN A 107 3.65 -13.51 -5.02
C ASN A 107 4.44 -12.34 -4.40
N ILE A 108 3.88 -11.70 -3.37
CA ILE A 108 4.50 -10.62 -2.63
C ILE A 108 4.20 -10.83 -1.15
N ARG A 109 5.10 -10.43 -0.28
CA ARG A 109 4.90 -10.48 1.17
C ARG A 109 5.25 -9.17 1.83
N ILE A 110 4.59 -8.89 2.94
CA ILE A 110 4.95 -7.79 3.84
C ILE A 110 6.10 -8.27 4.73
N VAL A 111 7.19 -7.53 4.75
CA VAL A 111 8.33 -7.72 5.62
C VAL A 111 8.35 -6.56 6.60
N ASN A 112 8.00 -6.87 7.84
CA ASN A 112 8.11 -5.90 8.93
C ASN A 112 9.59 -5.70 9.26
N THR A 113 10.06 -4.47 9.10
CA THR A 113 11.37 -4.06 9.58
C THR A 113 11.22 -3.11 10.73
N LYS A 114 12.26 -3.01 11.59
CA LYS A 114 12.31 -2.05 12.71
C LYS A 114 12.01 -0.59 12.33
N LYS A 115 12.03 -0.25 11.04
CA LYS A 115 11.79 1.10 10.51
C LYS A 115 10.49 1.23 9.69
N CYS A 116 9.97 0.13 9.12
CA CYS A 116 8.86 0.15 8.18
C CYS A 116 8.39 -1.24 7.75
N ASP A 117 7.11 -1.37 7.42
CA ASP A 117 6.61 -2.45 6.60
C ASP A 117 6.99 -2.22 5.13
N MET A 118 7.68 -3.20 4.54
CA MET A 118 8.04 -3.18 3.13
C MET A 118 7.40 -4.34 2.41
N TYR A 119 7.02 -4.13 1.16
CA TYR A 119 6.66 -5.22 0.27
C TYR A 119 7.93 -5.82 -0.34
N THR A 120 7.97 -7.13 -0.50
CA THR A 120 9.05 -7.81 -1.20
C THR A 120 8.46 -8.92 -2.08
N PHE A 121 8.94 -9.00 -3.32
CA PHE A 121 8.64 -10.11 -4.23
C PHE A 121 9.43 -11.35 -3.82
#